data_AF-A0A409YMT6-F1
#
_entry.id   AF-A0A409YMT6-F1
#
_cell.length_a   1.000
_cell.length_b   1.000
_cell.length_c   1.000
_cell.angle_alpha   90.00
_cell.angle_beta   90.00
_cell.angle_gamma   90.00
#
_symmetry.space_group_name_H-M   'P 1'
#
loop_
_entity.id
_entity.type
_entity.pdbx_description
1 polymer ?
#
loop_
_entity_poly.entity_id
_entity_poly.type
_entity_poly.pdbx_seq_one_letter_code
_entity_poly.pdbx_strand_id
1 'polypeptide(L)'
;HSTNPRYLRQSLGITALDTDIFDVVYTVIAEIYNTFKLELGSILDKCTVFNEFEGHKALDVYNRYLSYKEHTPLDQIRPIDKTIDPHGYLIAAAGNKFVYAEDNVVEYYKLKDQNRSDEYSFERCKPTNFQIGDIVEIQISFAALPLRGGRFKMGLILRSIALLDNATSRRASVLRLASQVDRPLSYSSPIVKRKAAYSSPIVKRKAAYVEEEVSYTRAKLDHMSFDAMDTNGSTGNKRSNATMDTGNML
;
A
#
# COMPACT_ATOMS: atom_id res chain seq x y z
N HIS A 1 19.48 -2.43 -20.26
CA HIS A 1 19.19 -3.71 -19.58
C HIS A 1 18.03 -4.38 -20.30
N SER A 2 18.29 -5.49 -21.02
CA SER A 2 17.22 -6.30 -21.63
C SER A 2 16.62 -7.18 -20.54
N THR A 3 15.47 -6.80 -20.01
CA THR A 3 14.68 -7.63 -19.10
C THR A 3 14.03 -8.73 -19.93
N ASN A 4 14.58 -9.95 -19.85
CA ASN A 4 13.99 -11.10 -20.54
C ASN A 4 12.55 -11.31 -20.00
N PRO A 5 11.51 -11.22 -20.87
CA PRO A 5 10.10 -11.29 -20.46
C PRO A 5 9.76 -12.54 -19.65
N ARG A 6 10.50 -13.64 -19.86
CA ARG A 6 10.37 -14.91 -19.13
C ARG A 6 10.49 -14.76 -17.62
N TYR A 7 11.32 -13.83 -17.15
CA TYR A 7 11.63 -13.66 -15.73
C TYR A 7 10.83 -12.54 -15.07
N LEU A 8 9.93 -11.89 -15.80
CA LEU A 8 9.03 -10.90 -15.23
C LEU A 8 8.02 -11.59 -14.31
N ARG A 9 7.93 -11.11 -13.08
CA ARG A 9 7.07 -11.66 -12.03
C ARG A 9 6.44 -10.60 -11.17
N GLN A 10 5.26 -10.91 -10.66
CA GLN A 10 4.58 -10.27 -9.54
C GLN A 10 5.07 -10.99 -8.29
N SER A 11 5.74 -10.30 -7.37
CA SER A 11 6.31 -10.93 -6.18
C SER A 11 5.97 -10.14 -4.93
N LEU A 12 5.80 -10.88 -3.84
CA LEU A 12 5.53 -10.35 -2.51
C LEU A 12 6.44 -11.09 -1.50
N GLY A 13 7.08 -10.33 -0.64
CA GLY A 13 7.70 -10.84 0.58
C GLY A 13 6.71 -10.72 1.73
N ILE A 14 6.42 -11.82 2.42
CA ILE A 14 5.55 -11.83 3.60
C ILE A 14 6.39 -12.11 4.83
N THR A 15 6.20 -11.30 5.87
CA THR A 15 6.72 -11.58 7.20
C THR A 15 5.59 -11.37 8.21
N ALA A 16 5.67 -12.06 9.34
CA ALA A 16 4.77 -11.86 10.46
C ALA A 16 5.50 -11.30 11.69
N LEU A 17 6.70 -10.74 11.53
CA LEU A 17 7.46 -10.07 12.60
C LEU A 17 7.56 -10.92 13.88
N ASP A 18 8.02 -12.16 13.71
CA ASP A 18 8.26 -13.15 14.77
C ASP A 18 7.01 -13.59 15.58
N THR A 19 5.81 -13.51 15.01
CA THR A 19 4.65 -14.19 15.60
C THR A 19 4.79 -15.71 15.52
N ASP A 20 4.37 -16.42 16.57
CA ASP A 20 4.37 -17.90 16.64
C ASP A 20 3.63 -18.58 15.47
N ILE A 21 2.63 -17.90 14.91
CA ILE A 21 1.86 -18.38 13.75
C ILE A 21 2.79 -18.65 12.56
N PHE A 22 3.84 -17.85 12.40
CA PHE A 22 4.75 -17.98 11.26
C PHE A 22 5.65 -19.21 11.36
N ASP A 23 5.97 -19.66 12.58
CA ASP A 23 6.71 -20.90 12.80
C ASP A 23 5.87 -22.13 12.41
N VAL A 24 4.56 -22.08 12.68
CA VAL A 24 3.61 -23.10 12.20
C VAL A 24 3.58 -23.12 10.68
N VAL A 25 3.47 -21.94 10.04
CA VAL A 25 3.47 -21.84 8.55
C VAL A 25 4.78 -22.38 7.96
N TYR A 26 5.93 -22.03 8.53
CA TYR A 26 7.23 -22.56 8.10
C TYR A 26 7.29 -24.08 8.17
N THR A 27 6.78 -24.65 9.28
CA THR A 27 6.73 -26.09 9.49
C THR A 27 5.87 -26.76 8.43
N VAL A 28 4.66 -26.25 8.17
CA VAL A 28 3.77 -26.77 7.13
C VAL A 28 4.41 -26.69 5.74
N ILE A 29 5.07 -25.59 5.39
CA ILE A 29 5.77 -25.46 4.10
C ILE A 29 6.93 -26.47 4.01
N ALA A 30 7.66 -26.71 5.10
CA ALA A 30 8.73 -27.69 5.15
C ALA A 30 8.22 -29.14 4.99
N GLU A 31 7.06 -29.45 5.59
CA GLU A 31 6.38 -30.74 5.41
C GLU A 31 5.95 -30.95 3.96
N ILE A 32 5.34 -29.94 3.34
CA ILE A 32 4.95 -30.00 1.92
C ILE A 32 6.19 -30.19 1.03
N TYR A 33 7.28 -29.48 1.30
CA TYR A 33 8.55 -29.70 0.60
C TYR A 33 9.04 -31.14 0.75
N ASN A 34 8.88 -31.74 1.93
CA ASN A 34 9.23 -33.14 2.15
C ASN A 34 8.36 -34.09 1.31
N THR A 35 7.07 -33.80 1.14
CA THR A 35 6.21 -34.53 0.20
C THR A 35 6.75 -34.47 -1.23
N PHE A 36 7.13 -33.29 -1.73
CA PHE A 36 7.77 -33.18 -3.04
C PHE A 36 9.09 -33.96 -3.11
N LYS A 37 9.88 -33.95 -2.02
CA LYS A 37 11.16 -34.66 -1.95
C LYS A 37 10.99 -36.17 -1.99
N LEU A 38 9.92 -36.72 -1.42
CA LEU A 38 9.63 -38.15 -1.48
C LEU A 38 9.34 -38.58 -2.93
N GLU A 39 8.56 -37.79 -3.67
CA GLU A 39 8.19 -38.09 -5.06
C GLU A 39 9.34 -37.84 -6.06
N LEU A 40 10.06 -36.73 -5.89
CA LEU A 40 11.07 -36.28 -6.84
C LEU A 40 12.51 -36.65 -6.43
N GLY A 41 12.74 -37.11 -5.21
CA GLY A 41 14.05 -37.55 -4.75
C GLY A 41 15.17 -36.53 -5.01
N SER A 42 16.23 -36.98 -5.69
CA SER A 42 17.43 -36.19 -5.96
C SER A 42 17.28 -35.17 -7.10
N ILE A 43 16.21 -35.22 -7.89
CA ILE A 43 15.95 -34.23 -8.94
C ILE A 43 15.26 -32.96 -8.40
N LEU A 44 14.89 -32.92 -7.12
CA LEU A 44 14.39 -31.73 -6.44
C LEU A 44 15.54 -30.88 -5.88
N ASP A 45 15.55 -29.61 -6.27
CA ASP A 45 16.43 -28.57 -5.77
C ASP A 45 16.13 -28.22 -4.31
N LYS A 46 17.16 -27.70 -3.62
CA LYS A 46 17.00 -27.13 -2.28
C LYS A 46 15.85 -26.12 -2.25
N CYS A 47 15.08 -26.13 -1.16
CA CYS A 47 14.01 -25.17 -0.93
C CYS A 47 14.58 -23.74 -0.86
N THR A 48 14.06 -22.81 -1.67
CA THR A 48 14.49 -21.40 -1.72
C THR A 48 13.36 -20.41 -1.44
N VAL A 49 12.26 -20.86 -0.84
CA VAL A 49 11.07 -20.02 -0.59
C VAL A 49 11.16 -19.26 0.74
N PHE A 50 12.04 -19.72 1.63
CA PHE A 50 12.35 -19.08 2.90
C PHE A 50 13.40 -18.00 2.71
N ASN A 51 13.17 -16.84 3.32
CA ASN A 51 14.00 -15.66 3.26
C ASN A 51 13.97 -14.93 4.63
N GLU A 52 14.63 -13.78 4.70
CA GLU A 52 14.62 -12.87 5.85
C GLU A 52 14.31 -11.44 5.38
N PHE A 53 13.56 -10.71 6.20
CA PHE A 53 13.25 -9.30 6.01
C PHE A 53 13.52 -8.55 7.31
N GLU A 54 14.48 -7.61 7.29
CA GLU A 54 14.88 -6.82 8.46
C GLU A 54 15.25 -7.68 9.70
N GLY A 55 15.80 -8.88 9.48
CA GLY A 55 16.16 -9.83 10.53
C GLY A 55 15.03 -10.75 10.99
N HIS A 56 13.82 -10.56 10.47
CA HIS A 56 12.67 -11.43 10.73
C HIS A 56 12.52 -12.48 9.64
N LYS A 57 11.97 -13.65 10.00
CA LYS A 57 11.61 -14.70 9.03
C LYS A 57 10.65 -14.13 7.97
N ALA A 58 10.87 -14.47 6.71
CA ALA A 58 10.04 -14.05 5.58
C ALA A 58 9.87 -15.13 4.50
N LEU A 59 8.75 -15.07 3.78
CA LEU A 59 8.45 -15.93 2.64
C LEU A 59 8.43 -15.13 1.35
N ASP A 60 9.14 -15.63 0.34
CA ASP A 60 9.08 -15.09 -1.01
C ASP A 60 8.05 -15.86 -1.85
N VAL A 61 6.98 -15.16 -2.21
CA VAL A 61 5.90 -15.69 -3.03
C VAL A 61 5.82 -14.90 -4.33
N TYR A 62 5.61 -15.56 -5.46
CA TYR A 62 5.51 -14.87 -6.73
C TYR A 62 4.68 -15.62 -7.76
N ASN A 63 4.18 -14.89 -8.75
CA ASN A 63 3.64 -15.45 -9.97
C ASN A 63 4.28 -14.78 -11.20
N ARG A 64 4.45 -15.53 -12.28
CA ARG A 64 5.00 -14.98 -13.53
C ARG A 64 3.93 -14.14 -14.22
N TYR A 65 4.33 -13.02 -14.81
CA TYR A 65 3.43 -12.25 -15.66
C TYR A 65 3.12 -12.98 -16.97
N LEU A 66 4.03 -13.81 -17.48
CA LEU A 66 3.94 -14.34 -18.83
C LEU A 66 4.36 -15.81 -18.89
N SER A 67 3.66 -16.57 -19.73
CA SER A 67 3.92 -17.98 -20.04
C SER A 67 4.25 -18.16 -21.52
N TYR A 68 4.96 -19.23 -21.88
CA TYR A 68 5.26 -19.51 -23.28
C TYR A 68 3.98 -19.90 -24.04
N LYS A 69 3.74 -19.23 -25.16
CA LYS A 69 2.56 -19.46 -26.00
C LYS A 69 2.46 -20.93 -26.46
N GLU A 70 3.59 -21.53 -26.80
CA GLU A 70 3.69 -22.93 -27.28
C GLU A 70 3.18 -23.95 -26.26
N HIS A 71 3.24 -23.65 -24.97
CA HIS A 71 2.84 -24.55 -23.88
C HIS A 71 1.57 -24.09 -23.15
N THR A 72 0.89 -23.07 -23.69
CA THR A 72 -0.32 -22.51 -23.06
C THR A 72 -1.53 -22.87 -23.92
N PRO A 73 -2.51 -23.61 -23.38
CA PRO A 73 -3.78 -23.87 -24.07
C PRO A 73 -4.49 -22.57 -24.48
N LEU A 74 -5.04 -22.54 -25.70
CA LEU A 74 -5.64 -21.31 -26.26
C LEU A 74 -6.83 -20.80 -25.44
N ASP A 75 -7.60 -21.71 -24.84
CA ASP A 75 -8.75 -21.44 -23.97
C ASP A 75 -8.36 -20.85 -22.61
N GLN A 76 -7.10 -20.98 -22.21
CA GLN A 76 -6.55 -20.40 -20.97
C GLN A 76 -5.93 -19.02 -21.18
N ILE A 77 -5.75 -18.58 -22.43
CA ILE A 77 -5.20 -17.25 -22.72
C ILE A 77 -6.20 -16.18 -22.26
N ARG A 78 -5.69 -15.14 -21.60
CA ARG A 78 -6.47 -14.01 -21.08
C ARG A 78 -5.91 -12.70 -21.63
N PRO A 79 -6.75 -11.70 -21.91
CA PRO A 79 -6.25 -10.37 -22.21
C PRO A 79 -5.56 -9.77 -20.98
N ILE A 80 -4.46 -9.04 -21.18
CA ILE A 80 -3.80 -8.31 -20.09
C ILE A 80 -4.64 -7.07 -19.78
N ASP A 81 -5.10 -6.98 -18.54
CA ASP A 81 -5.90 -5.85 -18.08
C ASP A 81 -5.05 -4.57 -17.93
N LYS A 82 -5.63 -3.40 -18.22
CA LYS A 82 -4.96 -2.08 -18.09
C LYS A 82 -4.59 -1.73 -16.65
N THR A 83 -5.19 -2.38 -15.66
CA THR A 83 -4.80 -2.24 -14.25
C THR A 83 -3.47 -2.91 -13.95
N ILE A 84 -3.12 -3.97 -14.71
CA ILE A 84 -1.86 -4.70 -14.60
C ILE A 84 -0.81 -4.12 -15.56
N ASP A 85 -1.21 -3.73 -16.77
CA ASP A 85 -0.33 -3.11 -17.77
C ASP A 85 -0.86 -1.76 -18.29
N PRO A 86 -0.82 -0.69 -17.47
CA PRO A 86 -1.35 0.62 -17.85
C PRO A 86 -0.70 1.23 -19.09
N HIS A 87 0.55 0.86 -19.38
CA HIS A 87 1.36 1.45 -20.43
C HIS A 87 1.63 0.50 -21.62
N GLY A 88 1.13 -0.74 -21.56
CA GLY A 88 1.35 -1.73 -22.62
C GLY A 88 2.76 -2.33 -22.65
N TYR A 89 3.55 -2.19 -21.58
CA TYR A 89 4.92 -2.69 -21.52
C TYR A 89 4.97 -4.21 -21.42
N LEU A 90 4.04 -4.84 -20.69
CA LEU A 90 3.96 -6.30 -20.60
C LEU A 90 3.51 -6.89 -21.94
N ILE A 91 2.52 -6.27 -22.59
CA ILE A 91 2.07 -6.66 -23.93
C ILE A 91 3.21 -6.53 -24.94
N ALA A 92 3.93 -5.40 -24.94
CA ALA A 92 5.07 -5.20 -25.83
C ALA A 92 6.20 -6.20 -25.56
N ALA A 93 6.48 -6.50 -24.28
CA ALA A 93 7.49 -7.47 -23.89
C ALA A 93 7.11 -8.91 -24.26
N ALA A 94 5.82 -9.26 -24.24
CA ALA A 94 5.35 -10.59 -24.60
C ALA A 94 5.66 -10.94 -26.07
N GLY A 95 5.53 -9.96 -26.96
CA GLY A 95 5.70 -10.15 -28.40
C GLY A 95 4.86 -11.30 -28.92
N ASN A 96 5.45 -12.17 -29.74
CA ASN A 96 4.76 -13.35 -30.30
C ASN A 96 5.02 -14.65 -29.53
N LYS A 97 5.94 -14.63 -28.56
CA LYS A 97 6.45 -15.85 -27.89
C LYS A 97 5.75 -16.13 -26.58
N PHE A 98 5.25 -15.09 -25.92
CA PHE A 98 4.64 -15.20 -24.61
C PHE A 98 3.19 -14.74 -24.62
N VAL A 99 2.42 -15.25 -23.66
CA VAL A 99 1.01 -14.91 -23.45
C VAL A 99 0.74 -14.74 -21.96
N TYR A 100 -0.28 -13.96 -21.65
CA TYR A 100 -0.90 -13.95 -20.33
C TYR A 100 -1.98 -15.02 -20.30
N ALA A 101 -1.86 -15.92 -19.32
CA ALA A 101 -2.77 -17.04 -19.16
C ALA A 101 -3.47 -16.97 -17.80
N GLU A 102 -4.51 -17.77 -17.62
CA GLU A 102 -5.21 -17.95 -16.36
C GLU A 102 -4.25 -18.24 -15.19
N ASP A 103 -3.22 -19.07 -15.40
CA ASP A 103 -2.21 -19.34 -14.38
C ASP A 103 -1.33 -18.15 -14.00
N ASN A 104 -1.27 -17.11 -14.84
CA ASN A 104 -0.52 -15.87 -14.57
C ASN A 104 -1.36 -14.84 -13.81
N VAL A 105 -2.66 -15.11 -13.61
CA VAL A 105 -3.56 -14.19 -12.92
C VAL A 105 -3.26 -14.19 -11.41
N VAL A 106 -3.17 -12.98 -10.87
CA VAL A 106 -3.17 -12.71 -9.43
C VAL A 106 -4.38 -11.84 -9.17
N GLU A 107 -5.27 -12.30 -8.30
CA GLU A 107 -6.46 -11.53 -7.94
C GLU A 107 -6.14 -10.60 -6.76
N TYR A 108 -6.61 -9.35 -6.86
CA TYR A 108 -6.35 -8.32 -5.87
C TYR A 108 -7.65 -7.86 -5.23
N TYR A 109 -7.70 -7.91 -3.91
CA TYR A 109 -8.87 -7.57 -3.12
C TYR A 109 -8.55 -6.56 -2.02
N LYS A 110 -9.56 -5.83 -1.58
CA LYS A 110 -9.54 -5.08 -0.32
C LYS A 110 -10.77 -5.41 0.48
N LEU A 111 -10.61 -5.43 1.80
CA LEU A 111 -11.74 -5.54 2.71
C LEU A 111 -12.66 -4.33 2.52
N LYS A 112 -13.98 -4.57 2.39
CA LYS A 112 -14.99 -3.52 2.36
C LYS A 112 -15.18 -2.94 3.75
N ASP A 113 -15.42 -1.64 3.83
CA ASP A 113 -15.75 -0.98 5.10
C ASP A 113 -17.00 -1.65 5.71
N GLN A 114 -16.84 -2.24 6.89
CA GLN A 114 -17.87 -3.02 7.56
C GLN A 114 -19.02 -2.10 8.00
N ASN A 115 -20.06 -1.99 7.18
CA ASN A 115 -21.35 -1.51 7.63
C ASN A 115 -22.05 -2.64 8.41
N ARG A 116 -21.74 -2.75 9.71
CA ARG A 116 -22.51 -3.48 10.74
C ARG A 116 -22.72 -5.00 10.59
N SER A 117 -22.14 -5.68 9.60
CA SER A 117 -22.17 -7.15 9.53
C SER A 117 -20.84 -7.74 10.01
N ASP A 118 -20.89 -8.78 10.84
CA ASP A 118 -19.74 -9.60 11.26
C ASP A 118 -19.12 -10.41 10.11
N GLU A 119 -19.63 -10.26 8.88
CA GLU A 119 -19.15 -10.96 7.70
C GLU A 119 -18.11 -10.14 6.93
N TYR A 120 -16.89 -10.68 6.82
CA TYR A 120 -15.85 -10.11 5.98
C TYR A 120 -16.28 -10.17 4.51
N SER A 121 -16.41 -9.00 3.88
CA SER A 121 -16.71 -8.91 2.45
C SER A 121 -15.59 -8.19 1.71
N PHE A 122 -15.18 -8.75 0.58
CA PHE A 122 -14.07 -8.24 -0.22
C PHE A 122 -14.57 -7.60 -1.51
N GLU A 123 -13.83 -6.60 -2.00
CA GLU A 123 -14.01 -6.06 -3.35
C GLU A 123 -12.69 -6.05 -4.11
N ARG A 124 -12.77 -6.21 -5.43
CA ARG A 124 -11.61 -6.14 -6.30
C ARG A 124 -10.94 -4.77 -6.24
N CYS A 125 -9.62 -4.75 -6.21
CA CYS A 125 -8.82 -3.53 -6.19
C CYS A 125 -7.63 -3.64 -7.17
N LYS A 126 -6.82 -2.58 -7.25
CA LYS A 126 -5.65 -2.55 -8.12
C LYS A 126 -4.39 -2.94 -7.35
N PRO A 127 -3.36 -3.48 -8.01
CA PRO A 127 -2.06 -3.74 -7.37
C PRO A 127 -1.44 -2.49 -6.72
N THR A 128 -1.73 -1.30 -7.25
CA THR A 128 -1.26 -0.01 -6.72
C THR A 128 -1.81 0.34 -5.34
N ASN A 129 -2.79 -0.40 -4.84
CA ASN A 129 -3.37 -0.19 -3.51
C ASN A 129 -2.48 -0.73 -2.37
N PHE A 130 -1.48 -1.56 -2.70
CA PHE A 130 -0.64 -2.24 -1.73
C PHE A 130 0.71 -1.54 -1.57
N GLN A 131 1.22 -1.51 -0.34
CA GLN A 131 2.50 -0.93 0.03
C GLN A 131 3.22 -1.80 1.07
N ILE A 132 4.53 -1.59 1.20
CA ILE A 132 5.32 -2.22 2.26
C ILE A 132 4.77 -1.77 3.63
N GLY A 133 4.53 -2.74 4.50
CA GLY A 133 3.95 -2.53 5.83
C GLY A 133 2.42 -2.68 5.90
N ASP A 134 1.77 -3.03 4.79
CA ASP A 134 0.35 -3.43 4.80
C ASP A 134 0.18 -4.82 5.42
N ILE A 135 -0.94 -5.01 6.13
CA ILE A 135 -1.40 -6.31 6.61
C ILE A 135 -2.29 -6.92 5.54
N VAL A 136 -1.90 -8.09 5.06
CA VAL A 136 -2.56 -8.77 3.94
C VAL A 136 -2.83 -10.22 4.26
N GLU A 137 -3.90 -10.75 3.66
CA GLU A 137 -4.09 -12.18 3.48
C GLU A 137 -3.63 -12.56 2.07
N ILE A 138 -2.99 -13.71 1.92
CA ILE A 138 -2.59 -14.22 0.61
C ILE A 138 -3.04 -15.66 0.41
N GLN A 139 -3.35 -15.99 -0.83
CA GLN A 139 -3.54 -17.37 -1.25
C GLN A 139 -2.39 -17.79 -2.16
N ILE A 140 -1.85 -18.97 -1.86
CA ILE A 140 -0.70 -19.53 -2.57
C ILE A 140 -1.00 -20.94 -3.06
N SER A 141 -0.37 -21.34 -4.15
CA SER A 141 -0.32 -22.73 -4.60
C SER A 141 1.11 -23.26 -4.53
N PHE A 142 1.26 -24.52 -4.12
CA PHE A 142 2.55 -25.21 -4.15
C PHE A 142 2.71 -25.92 -5.48
N ALA A 143 3.87 -25.75 -6.12
CA ALA A 143 4.13 -26.39 -7.41
C ALA A 143 5.59 -26.85 -7.55
N ALA A 144 5.79 -28.01 -8.18
CA ALA A 144 7.09 -28.43 -8.67
C ALA A 144 7.35 -27.78 -10.04
N LEU A 145 8.24 -26.78 -10.07
CA LEU A 145 8.58 -26.04 -11.26
C LEU A 145 9.78 -26.68 -11.96
N PRO A 146 9.65 -27.10 -13.23
CA PRO A 146 10.75 -27.68 -13.96
C PRO A 146 11.86 -26.66 -14.23
N LEU A 147 13.09 -27.12 -14.10
CA LEU A 147 14.34 -26.43 -14.36
C LEU A 147 15.06 -27.07 -15.55
N ARG A 148 16.10 -26.40 -16.04
CA ARG A 148 16.95 -26.98 -17.08
C ARG A 148 17.67 -28.22 -16.54
N GLY A 149 17.78 -29.26 -17.36
CA GLY A 149 18.49 -30.50 -16.99
C GLY A 149 17.65 -31.49 -16.19
N GLY A 150 16.32 -31.44 -16.32
CA GLY A 150 15.41 -32.42 -15.68
C GLY A 150 15.26 -32.25 -14.17
N ARG A 151 15.75 -31.14 -13.63
CA ARG A 151 15.61 -30.79 -12.20
C ARG A 151 14.30 -30.06 -11.96
N PHE A 152 13.85 -30.05 -10.72
CA PHE A 152 12.65 -29.34 -10.29
C PHE A 152 12.96 -28.49 -9.06
N LYS A 153 12.22 -27.41 -8.86
CA LYS A 153 12.20 -26.69 -7.59
C LYS A 153 10.78 -26.55 -7.10
N MET A 154 10.58 -26.61 -5.78
CA MET A 154 9.31 -26.19 -5.21
C MET A 154 9.19 -24.66 -5.33
N GLY A 155 8.03 -24.18 -5.78
CA GLY A 155 7.70 -22.75 -5.81
C GLY A 155 6.37 -22.49 -5.11
N LEU A 156 6.27 -21.32 -4.46
CA LEU A 156 5.02 -20.76 -3.95
C LEU A 156 4.45 -19.80 -4.99
N ILE A 157 3.41 -20.24 -5.70
CA ILE A 157 2.75 -19.46 -6.73
C ILE A 157 1.71 -18.57 -6.07
N LEU A 158 1.86 -17.25 -6.22
CA LEU A 158 0.89 -16.28 -5.72
C LEU A 158 -0.41 -16.35 -6.54
N ARG A 159 -1.56 -16.54 -5.89
CA ARG A 159 -2.87 -16.61 -6.54
C ARG A 159 -3.75 -15.40 -6.22
N SER A 160 -3.75 -14.93 -4.98
CA SER A 160 -4.48 -13.72 -4.61
C SER A 160 -3.85 -12.98 -3.43
N ILE A 161 -4.14 -11.69 -3.33
CA ILE A 161 -3.78 -10.82 -2.22
C ILE A 161 -5.03 -10.05 -1.79
N ALA A 162 -5.35 -10.08 -0.51
CA ALA A 162 -6.42 -9.28 0.08
C ALA A 162 -5.84 -8.31 1.11
N LEU A 163 -6.10 -7.01 0.92
CA LEU A 163 -5.72 -5.98 1.88
C LEU A 163 -6.66 -6.01 3.10
N LEU A 164 -6.11 -6.29 4.27
CA LEU A 164 -6.84 -6.33 5.53
C LEU A 164 -6.74 -5.00 6.29
N ASP A 165 -5.52 -4.47 6.43
CA ASP A 165 -5.27 -3.19 7.11
C ASP A 165 -4.05 -2.48 6.50
N ASN A 166 -4.16 -1.16 6.36
CA ASN A 166 -3.09 -0.27 5.91
C ASN A 166 -2.94 0.98 6.80
N ALA A 167 -3.50 0.99 8.01
CA ALA A 167 -3.42 2.13 8.91
C ALA A 167 -1.96 2.46 9.25
N THR A 168 -1.13 1.44 9.50
CA THR A 168 0.27 1.60 9.87
C THR A 168 1.12 2.12 8.70
N SER A 169 1.03 1.49 7.52
CA SER A 169 1.73 1.93 6.31
C SER A 169 1.34 3.35 5.89
N ARG A 170 0.05 3.71 6.03
CA ARG A 170 -0.47 5.05 5.74
C ARG A 170 0.09 6.09 6.70
N ARG A 171 0.07 5.83 8.02
CA ARG A 171 0.67 6.72 9.03
C ARG A 171 2.16 6.91 8.79
N ALA A 172 2.89 5.82 8.54
CA ALA A 172 4.33 5.88 8.24
C ALA A 172 4.62 6.71 6.99
N SER A 173 3.78 6.61 5.95
CA SER A 173 3.93 7.42 4.73
C SER A 173 3.70 8.91 4.98
N VAL A 174 2.72 9.28 5.81
CA VAL A 174 2.49 10.68 6.22
C VAL A 174 3.67 11.23 7.02
N LEU A 175 4.15 10.48 8.02
CA LEU A 175 5.29 10.91 8.84
C LEU A 175 6.58 11.06 8.03
N ARG A 176 6.84 10.13 7.08
CA ARG A 176 7.99 10.23 6.17
C ARG A 176 7.93 11.51 5.34
N LEU A 177 6.76 11.86 4.81
CA LEU A 177 6.60 13.10 4.04
C LEU A 177 6.80 14.35 4.91
N ALA A 178 6.22 14.38 6.12
CA ALA A 178 6.39 15.49 7.06
C ALA A 178 7.88 15.72 7.40
N SER A 179 8.61 14.64 7.69
CA SER A 179 10.05 14.71 8.01
C SER A 179 10.94 15.22 6.88
N GLN A 180 10.47 15.17 5.62
CA GLN A 180 11.19 15.72 4.48
C GLN A 180 10.98 17.23 4.33
N VAL A 181 9.84 17.75 4.77
CA VAL A 181 9.52 19.18 4.77
C VAL A 181 10.32 19.92 5.84
N ASP A 182 10.57 19.26 6.99
CA ASP A 182 11.30 19.84 8.12
C ASP A 182 12.85 19.80 7.99
N ARG A 183 13.39 19.30 6.86
CA ARG A 183 14.84 19.36 6.63
C ARG A 183 15.25 20.79 6.27
N PRO A 184 16.13 21.46 7.05
CA PRO A 184 16.69 22.72 6.63
C PRO A 184 17.44 22.52 5.31
N LEU A 185 17.14 23.37 4.32
CA LEU A 185 17.84 23.42 3.04
C LEU A 185 19.35 23.63 3.30
N SER A 186 20.12 22.55 3.31
CA SER A 186 21.57 22.65 3.27
C SER A 186 21.96 23.18 1.89
N TYR A 187 22.44 24.42 1.84
CA TYR A 187 23.03 25.04 0.65
C TYR A 187 24.23 24.20 0.18
N SER A 188 24.02 23.34 -0.82
CA SER A 188 24.93 23.09 -1.94
C SER A 188 24.54 21.80 -2.66
N SER A 189 23.77 21.93 -3.73
CA SER A 189 23.84 21.01 -4.86
C SER A 189 23.36 21.77 -6.11
N PRO A 190 24.09 21.71 -7.23
CA PRO A 190 23.75 22.47 -8.42
C PRO A 190 22.40 21.99 -8.99
N ILE A 191 21.54 22.96 -9.29
CA ILE A 191 20.23 22.75 -9.91
C ILE A 191 20.45 22.15 -11.31
N VAL A 192 20.27 20.84 -11.43
CA VAL A 192 20.12 20.18 -12.74
C VAL A 192 18.70 20.47 -13.23
N LYS A 193 18.56 21.50 -14.07
CA LYS A 193 17.32 21.77 -14.81
C LYS A 193 17.06 20.63 -15.80
N ARG A 194 16.26 19.63 -15.41
CA ARG A 194 15.74 18.64 -16.36
C ARG A 194 14.66 19.31 -17.20
N LYS A 195 14.79 19.26 -18.54
CA LYS A 195 13.73 19.64 -19.48
C LYS A 195 12.51 18.76 -19.20
N ALA A 196 11.38 19.39 -18.89
CA ALA A 196 10.10 18.71 -18.76
C ALA A 196 9.61 18.27 -20.15
N ALA A 197 9.67 16.97 -20.43
CA ALA A 197 8.88 16.35 -21.47
C ALA A 197 7.88 15.41 -20.78
N TYR A 198 6.63 15.48 -21.23
CA TYR A 198 5.43 14.79 -20.76
C TYR A 198 4.70 15.46 -19.59
N SER A 199 3.57 16.09 -19.94
CA SER A 199 2.55 16.59 -19.03
C SER A 199 1.93 15.41 -18.26
N SER A 200 2.37 15.18 -17.03
CA SER A 200 1.64 14.32 -16.10
C SER A 200 0.24 14.90 -15.85
N PRO A 201 -0.83 14.09 -15.83
CA PRO A 201 -2.13 14.58 -15.42
C PRO A 201 -2.04 15.01 -13.95
N ILE A 202 -2.18 16.31 -13.72
CA ILE A 202 -2.28 16.87 -12.37
C ILE A 202 -3.60 16.38 -11.79
N VAL A 203 -3.54 15.41 -10.88
CA VAL A 203 -4.71 14.98 -10.11
C VAL A 203 -4.99 16.07 -9.07
N LYS A 204 -5.73 17.09 -9.47
CA LYS A 204 -6.33 18.04 -8.53
C LYS A 204 -7.55 17.37 -7.93
N ARG A 205 -7.56 17.17 -6.60
CA ARG A 205 -8.79 16.79 -5.89
C ARG A 205 -9.79 17.93 -6.11
N LYS A 206 -10.99 17.64 -6.62
CA LYS A 206 -12.11 18.58 -6.54
C LYS A 206 -12.49 18.68 -5.06
N ALA A 207 -12.29 19.85 -4.46
CA ALA A 207 -12.97 20.18 -3.22
C ALA A 207 -14.46 20.35 -3.58
N ALA A 208 -15.29 19.38 -3.23
CA ALA A 208 -16.73 19.59 -3.23
C ALA A 208 -17.05 20.41 -1.97
N TYR A 209 -17.19 21.72 -2.14
CA TYR A 209 -17.89 22.53 -1.15
C TYR A 209 -19.37 22.20 -1.29
N VAL A 210 -19.95 21.54 -0.29
CA VAL A 210 -21.40 21.57 -0.08
C VAL A 210 -21.70 22.98 0.42
N GLU A 211 -22.39 23.77 -0.39
CA GLU A 211 -22.62 25.21 -0.19
C GLU A 211 -23.46 25.59 1.04
N GLU A 212 -23.82 24.65 1.91
CA GLU A 212 -24.78 24.90 2.98
C GLU A 212 -24.16 25.26 4.36
N GLU A 213 -22.85 25.15 4.57
CA GLU A 213 -22.21 25.43 5.87
C GLU A 213 -21.26 26.65 5.92
N VAL A 214 -21.11 27.39 4.83
CA VAL A 214 -20.24 28.58 4.80
C VAL A 214 -20.83 29.74 5.61
N SER A 215 -22.15 29.78 5.77
CA SER A 215 -22.83 30.84 6.54
C SER A 215 -22.57 30.72 8.05
N TYR A 216 -22.47 29.50 8.59
CA TYR A 216 -22.32 29.28 10.03
C TYR A 216 -20.87 29.44 10.51
N THR A 217 -19.89 29.07 9.68
CA THR A 217 -18.47 29.19 10.01
C THR A 217 -17.96 30.63 9.88
N ARG A 218 -18.52 31.43 8.97
CA ARG A 218 -18.20 32.86 8.85
C ARG A 218 -18.79 33.68 9.99
N ALA A 219 -20.03 33.39 10.40
CA ALA A 219 -20.68 34.07 11.53
C ALA A 219 -19.99 33.80 12.88
N LYS A 220 -19.29 32.67 13.03
CA LYS A 220 -18.58 32.32 14.27
C LYS A 220 -17.18 32.95 14.37
N LEU A 221 -16.61 33.43 13.27
CA LEU A 221 -15.31 34.11 13.23
C LEU A 221 -15.40 35.63 13.41
N ASP A 222 -16.55 36.25 13.07
CA ASP A 222 -16.78 37.69 13.30
C ASP A 222 -16.95 38.05 14.80
N HIS A 223 -17.20 37.06 15.66
CA HIS A 223 -17.37 37.26 17.11
C HIS A 223 -16.10 37.02 17.94
N MET A 224 -14.94 36.80 17.31
CA MET A 224 -13.66 36.67 18.02
C MET A 224 -12.79 37.91 17.78
N SER A 225 -13.14 39.03 18.40
CA SER A 225 -12.19 40.15 18.57
C SER A 225 -11.22 39.81 19.69
N PHE A 226 -9.93 39.78 19.37
CA PHE A 226 -8.84 39.76 20.35
C PHE A 226 -8.65 41.17 20.91
N ASP A 227 -9.00 41.38 22.19
CA ASP A 227 -8.57 42.56 22.92
C ASP A 227 -7.07 42.44 23.22
N ALA A 228 -6.27 43.27 22.53
CA ALA A 228 -4.87 43.46 22.85
C ALA A 228 -4.76 44.17 24.21
N MET A 229 -4.20 43.48 25.21
CA MET A 229 -3.89 44.05 26.51
C MET A 229 -2.59 44.87 26.38
N ASP A 230 -2.71 46.17 26.17
CA ASP A 230 -1.59 47.10 26.25
C ASP A 230 -1.30 47.48 27.71
N THR A 231 -0.08 47.20 28.14
CA THR A 231 0.54 47.65 29.38
C THR A 231 0.95 49.12 29.28
N ASN A 232 0.47 50.00 30.16
CA ASN A 232 1.29 51.00 30.88
C ASN A 232 0.49 51.95 31.81
N GLY A 233 0.82 51.92 33.11
CA GLY A 233 1.28 53.08 33.88
C GLY A 233 0.39 54.32 34.11
N SER A 234 -0.26 54.33 35.29
CA SER A 234 -0.20 55.39 36.33
C SER A 234 -0.53 56.87 36.00
N THR A 235 -1.59 57.42 36.59
CA THR A 235 -1.57 58.39 37.71
C THR A 235 -2.89 59.19 37.83
N GLY A 236 -3.38 59.42 39.07
CA GLY A 236 -3.85 60.76 39.47
C GLY A 236 -5.36 61.08 39.59
N ASN A 237 -6.01 60.57 40.66
CA ASN A 237 -6.65 61.36 41.74
C ASN A 237 -7.67 62.51 41.44
N LYS A 238 -8.95 62.36 41.85
CA LYS A 238 -9.64 63.12 42.95
C LYS A 238 -11.18 63.11 42.85
N ARG A 239 -11.82 62.75 43.99
CA ARG A 239 -12.98 63.36 44.73
C ARG A 239 -14.29 63.64 43.95
N SER A 240 -15.52 63.55 44.46
CA SER A 240 -16.21 63.35 45.76
C SER A 240 -17.71 63.55 45.42
N ASN A 241 -18.73 62.82 45.90
CA ASN A 241 -19.50 63.02 47.15
C ASN A 241 -20.86 62.28 46.95
N ALA A 242 -21.35 61.53 47.96
CA ALA A 242 -22.58 61.75 48.76
C ALA A 242 -23.93 61.62 47.97
N THR A 243 -25.03 61.01 48.43
CA THR A 243 -25.57 60.68 49.76
C THR A 243 -26.75 59.70 49.59
N MET A 244 -27.15 59.06 50.70
CA MET A 244 -28.36 58.26 50.99
C MET A 244 -29.68 58.75 50.34
N ASP A 245 -30.63 57.84 50.06
CA ASP A 245 -31.85 57.71 50.88
C ASP A 245 -32.65 56.42 50.58
N THR A 246 -33.42 56.07 51.60
CA THR A 246 -34.26 54.94 51.98
C THR A 246 -35.47 54.59 51.08
N GLY A 247 -36.05 53.40 51.33
CA GLY A 247 -37.51 53.34 51.49
C GLY A 247 -38.32 52.45 50.52
N ASN A 248 -38.50 51.19 50.92
CA ASN A 248 -39.73 50.39 51.06
C ASN A 248 -41.06 50.72 50.31
N MET A 249 -41.84 49.64 50.15
CA MET A 249 -43.25 49.48 49.71
C MET A 249 -43.41 49.20 48.20
N LEU A 250 -43.98 48.10 47.72
CA LEU A 250 -44.96 47.12 48.24
C LEU A 250 -44.59 45.69 47.85
#